data_AF-A0A0Q8DWU9-F1
#
_entry.id   AF-A0A0Q8DWU9-F1
#
_cell.length_a   1.000
_cell.length_b   1.000
_cell.length_c   1.000
_cell.angle_alpha   90.00
_cell.angle_beta   90.00
_cell.angle_gamma   90.00
#
_symmetry.space_group_name_H-M   'P 1'
#
loop_
_entity.id
_entity.type
_entity.pdbx_description
1 polymer ?
#
loop_
_entity_poly.entity_id
_entity_poly.type
_entity_poly.pdbx_seq_one_letter_code
_entity_poly.pdbx_strand_id
1 'polypeptide(L)'
;MSAHRFDLNLTQPAQSGVYFVGTDDLDRLAKAARRDELQVCRTDLGGCADKYELLQRLAVSLTLPASFGHNWDALADCLRDMSWLPAWGYALLFERGDDLRKAAPEDFTTLLGVLDDAATFGADHDKPWFAFLALPDEAFDGG
;
A
#
# COMPACT_ATOMS: atom_id res chain seq x y z
N MET A 1 -24.30 7.77 -12.20
CA MET A 1 -23.89 8.45 -10.96
C MET A 1 -22.40 8.68 -11.07
N SER A 2 -21.98 9.95 -11.15
CA SER A 2 -20.57 10.29 -11.34
C SER A 2 -19.82 9.97 -10.06
N ALA A 3 -19.15 8.81 -10.02
CA ALA A 3 -18.09 8.59 -9.06
C ALA A 3 -17.19 9.81 -9.15
N HIS A 4 -17.07 10.56 -8.05
CA HIS A 4 -16.04 11.58 -7.93
C HIS A 4 -14.72 10.84 -8.07
N ARG A 5 -14.25 10.76 -9.32
CA ARG A 5 -12.93 10.28 -9.67
C ARG A 5 -12.00 11.20 -8.90
N PHE A 6 -11.49 10.72 -7.78
CA PHE A 6 -10.52 11.43 -6.97
C PHE A 6 -9.48 12.00 -7.94
N ASP A 7 -9.37 13.33 -8.00
CA ASP A 7 -8.25 14.03 -8.65
C ASP A 7 -7.01 13.82 -7.77
N LEU A 8 -6.66 12.54 -7.57
CA LEU A 8 -5.52 12.14 -6.78
C LEU A 8 -4.28 12.47 -7.60
N ASN A 9 -3.56 13.50 -7.18
CA ASN A 9 -2.31 13.88 -7.77
C ASN A 9 -1.18 13.15 -7.03
N LEU A 10 -0.66 12.09 -7.67
CA LEU A 10 0.40 11.25 -7.12
C LEU A 10 1.73 11.98 -6.94
N THR A 11 1.84 13.22 -7.41
CA THR A 11 3.02 14.06 -7.19
C THR A 11 2.91 14.97 -5.99
N GLN A 12 1.77 14.99 -5.28
CA GLN A 12 1.54 15.87 -4.14
C GLN A 12 1.72 15.08 -2.82
N PRO A 13 2.79 15.35 -2.03
CA PRO A 13 2.99 14.69 -0.74
C PRO A 13 1.82 14.92 0.24
N ALA A 14 1.14 16.06 0.15
CA ALA A 14 -0.05 16.36 0.97
C ALA A 14 -1.26 15.46 0.67
N GLN A 15 -1.22 14.69 -0.43
CA GLN A 15 -2.22 13.68 -0.76
C GLN A 15 -1.73 12.26 -0.46
N SER A 16 -0.56 12.09 0.16
CA SER A 16 -0.10 10.77 0.62
C SER A 16 -1.13 10.15 1.58
N GLY A 17 -1.30 8.84 1.48
CA GLY A 17 -2.26 8.13 2.33
C GLY A 17 -2.57 6.72 1.87
N VAL A 18 -3.51 6.11 2.57
CA VAL A 18 -4.04 4.77 2.27
C VAL A 18 -5.42 4.89 1.62
N TYR A 19 -5.59 4.26 0.46
CA TYR A 19 -6.78 4.36 -0.37
C TYR A 19 -7.33 2.97 -0.69
N PHE A 20 -8.64 2.81 -0.53
CA PHE A 20 -9.34 1.64 -1.05
C PHE A 20 -9.81 1.93 -2.47
N VAL A 21 -9.52 1.00 -3.37
CA VAL A 21 -9.81 1.15 -4.80
C VAL A 21 -10.48 -0.10 -5.35
N GLY A 22 -11.24 0.04 -6.43
CA GLY A 22 -11.75 -1.11 -7.15
C GLY A 22 -10.62 -1.93 -7.74
N THR A 23 -10.83 -3.24 -7.87
CA THR A 23 -9.80 -4.16 -8.40
C THR A 23 -9.35 -3.76 -9.81
N ASP A 24 -10.27 -3.23 -10.63
CA ASP A 24 -10.00 -2.78 -12.00
C ASP A 24 -9.21 -1.46 -12.10
N ASP A 25 -9.16 -0.68 -11.01
CA ASP A 25 -8.46 0.62 -11.01
C ASP A 25 -6.98 0.51 -10.65
N LEU A 26 -6.58 -0.61 -10.06
CA LEU A 26 -5.20 -0.81 -9.59
C LEU A 26 -4.18 -0.74 -10.74
N ASP A 27 -4.49 -1.32 -11.90
CA ASP A 27 -3.63 -1.23 -13.09
C ASP A 27 -3.55 0.19 -13.66
N ARG A 28 -4.62 0.97 -13.55
CA ARG A 28 -4.63 2.38 -13.97
C ARG A 28 -3.76 3.22 -13.05
N LEU A 29 -3.87 3.01 -11.74
CA LEU A 29 -3.05 3.68 -10.73
C LEU A 29 -1.57 3.32 -10.85
N ALA A 30 -1.24 2.05 -11.10
CA ALA A 30 0.13 1.62 -11.41
C ALA A 30 0.71 2.39 -12.61
N LYS A 31 -0.08 2.54 -13.69
CA LYS A 31 0.36 3.27 -14.88
C LYS A 31 0.54 4.76 -14.59
N ALA A 32 -0.36 5.37 -13.83
CA ALA A 32 -0.27 6.78 -13.43
C ALA A 32 0.98 7.02 -12.57
N ALA A 33 1.19 6.19 -11.54
CA ALA A 33 2.36 6.28 -10.66
C ALA A 33 3.68 6.15 -11.43
N ARG A 34 3.78 5.19 -12.38
CA ARG A 34 4.97 5.05 -13.23
C ARG A 34 5.18 6.23 -14.17
N ARG A 35 4.10 6.79 -14.74
CA ARG A 35 4.19 7.98 -15.60
C ARG A 35 4.74 9.17 -14.82
N ASP A 36 4.35 9.28 -13.56
CA ASP A 36 4.82 10.30 -12.65
C ASP A 36 6.17 9.91 -12.01
N GLU A 37 6.80 8.81 -12.44
CA GLU A 37 8.13 8.35 -11.99
C GLU A 37 8.19 7.84 -10.53
N LEU A 38 7.05 7.55 -9.90
CA LEU A 38 7.04 6.91 -8.58
C LEU A 38 7.52 5.46 -8.68
N GLN A 39 8.18 5.00 -7.62
CA GLN A 39 8.51 3.60 -7.47
C GLN A 39 7.24 2.79 -7.14
N VAL A 40 6.84 1.93 -8.08
CA VAL A 40 5.64 1.10 -7.96
C VAL A 40 6.00 -0.29 -7.44
N CYS A 41 5.48 -0.64 -6.27
CA CYS A 41 5.60 -1.95 -5.66
C CYS A 41 4.22 -2.63 -5.63
N ARG A 42 4.09 -3.80 -6.26
CA ARG A 42 2.85 -4.59 -6.27
C ARG A 42 2.98 -5.78 -5.34
N THR A 43 1.99 -5.97 -4.48
CA THR A 43 1.90 -7.09 -3.56
C THR A 43 0.58 -7.82 -3.78
N ASP A 44 0.65 -9.11 -4.03
CA ASP A 44 -0.52 -9.97 -4.12
C ASP A 44 -0.87 -10.52 -2.73
N LEU A 45 -2.05 -10.21 -2.21
CA LEU A 45 -2.56 -10.75 -0.94
C LEU A 45 -3.53 -11.93 -1.11
N GLY A 46 -3.65 -12.47 -2.33
CA GLY A 46 -4.53 -13.59 -2.64
C GLY A 46 -4.18 -14.84 -1.83
N GLY A 47 -5.14 -15.37 -1.08
CA GLY A 47 -4.95 -16.51 -0.19
C GLY A 47 -4.05 -16.27 1.02
N CYS A 48 -3.68 -15.01 1.31
CA CYS A 48 -2.90 -14.66 2.50
C CYS A 48 -3.76 -14.85 3.75
N ALA A 49 -3.41 -15.83 4.59
CA ALA A 49 -4.25 -16.24 5.72
C ALA A 49 -3.80 -15.69 7.08
N ASP A 50 -2.54 -15.27 7.20
CA ASP A 50 -1.97 -14.83 8.47
C ASP A 50 -0.89 -13.76 8.32
N LYS A 51 -0.50 -13.15 9.44
CA LYS A 51 0.60 -12.19 9.55
C LYS A 51 1.92 -12.68 8.96
N TYR A 52 2.28 -13.95 9.15
CA TYR A 52 3.59 -14.44 8.75
C TYR A 52 3.71 -14.44 7.22
N GLU A 53 2.70 -14.98 6.55
CA GLU A 53 2.61 -14.98 5.09
C GLU A 53 2.55 -13.56 4.53
N LEU A 54 1.78 -12.66 5.16
CA LEU A 54 1.71 -11.25 4.80
C LEU A 54 3.08 -10.58 4.82
N LEU A 55 3.81 -10.72 5.93
CA LEU A 55 5.13 -10.10 6.10
C LEU A 55 6.16 -10.70 5.13
N GLN A 56 6.05 -11.98 4.78
CA GLN A 56 6.90 -12.59 3.75
C GLN A 56 6.62 -12.03 2.35
N ARG A 57 5.34 -11.89 1.98
CA ARG A 57 4.94 -11.33 0.68
C ARG A 57 5.39 -9.88 0.54
N LEU A 58 5.25 -9.09 1.61
CA LEU A 58 5.76 -7.73 1.70
C LEU A 58 7.28 -7.66 1.60
N ALA A 59 8.00 -8.57 2.28
CA ALA A 59 9.45 -8.63 2.20
C ALA A 59 9.94 -8.82 0.75
N VAL A 60 9.25 -9.68 0.00
CA VAL A 60 9.57 -9.92 -1.42
C VAL A 60 9.16 -8.75 -2.30
N SER A 61 7.92 -8.24 -2.17
CA SER A 61 7.41 -7.19 -3.06
C SER A 61 8.12 -5.85 -2.90
N LEU A 62 8.54 -5.53 -1.67
CA LEU A 62 9.29 -4.30 -1.35
C LEU A 62 10.80 -4.48 -1.44
N THR A 63 11.26 -5.69 -1.77
CA THR A 63 12.69 -6.04 -1.80
C THR A 63 13.36 -5.66 -0.47
N LEU A 64 12.71 -5.98 0.66
CA LEU A 64 13.22 -5.63 1.97
C LEU A 64 14.60 -6.27 2.22
N PRO A 65 15.47 -5.64 3.02
CA PRO A 65 16.78 -6.19 3.33
C PRO A 65 16.70 -7.57 3.98
N ALA A 66 17.73 -8.39 3.79
CA ALA A 66 17.82 -9.71 4.43
C ALA A 66 17.84 -9.66 5.97
N SER A 67 18.12 -8.49 6.55
CA SER A 67 18.04 -8.22 7.99
C SER A 67 16.63 -7.91 8.50
N PHE A 68 15.60 -8.00 7.64
CA PHE A 68 14.22 -7.70 8.02
C PHE A 68 13.75 -8.60 9.16
N GLY A 69 13.22 -7.98 10.22
CA GLY A 69 12.87 -8.67 11.48
C GLY A 69 11.57 -9.47 11.47
N HIS A 70 10.86 -9.54 10.34
CA HIS A 70 9.59 -10.28 10.18
C HIS A 70 8.54 -9.98 11.27
N ASN A 71 8.41 -8.72 11.65
CA ASN A 71 7.40 -8.24 12.60
C ASN A 71 6.85 -6.87 12.18
N TRP A 72 5.81 -6.37 12.87
CA TRP A 72 5.12 -5.12 12.52
C TRP A 72 6.00 -3.89 12.72
N ASP A 73 6.78 -3.84 13.79
CA ASP A 73 7.68 -2.72 14.07
C ASP A 73 8.77 -2.62 13.01
N ALA A 74 9.37 -3.77 12.65
CA ALA A 74 10.34 -3.85 11.56
C ALA A 74 9.75 -3.43 10.22
N LEU A 75 8.47 -3.75 9.96
CA LEU A 75 7.79 -3.29 8.75
C LEU A 75 7.59 -1.78 8.77
N ALA A 76 7.12 -1.22 9.88
CA ALA A 76 6.93 0.23 10.03
C ALA A 76 8.24 0.99 9.84
N ASP A 77 9.32 0.52 10.44
CA ASP A 77 10.66 1.10 10.27
C ASP A 77 11.10 1.05 8.81
N CYS A 78 10.90 -0.10 8.15
CA CYS A 78 11.22 -0.25 6.73
C CYS A 78 10.41 0.70 5.84
N LEU A 79 9.10 0.83 6.08
CA LEU A 79 8.25 1.66 5.25
C LEU A 79 8.52 3.16 5.40
N ARG A 80 9.00 3.58 6.58
CA ARG A 80 9.46 4.95 6.86
C ARG A 80 10.84 5.22 6.25
N ASP A 81 11.76 4.26 6.35
CA ASP A 81 13.12 4.34 5.82
C ASP A 81 13.34 3.38 4.64
N MET A 82 12.85 3.77 3.47
CA MET A 82 13.02 3.03 2.21
C MET A 82 14.40 3.26 1.56
N SER A 83 15.48 3.34 2.35
CA SER A 83 16.82 3.72 1.86
C SER A 83 17.46 2.73 0.87
N TRP A 84 17.11 1.44 0.91
CA TRP A 84 17.60 0.45 -0.06
C TRP A 84 16.91 0.52 -1.43
N LEU A 85 15.76 1.21 -1.51
CA LEU A 85 14.97 1.38 -2.73
C LEU A 85 14.78 2.86 -3.02
N PRO A 86 15.85 3.63 -3.30
CA PRO A 86 15.78 5.08 -3.38
C PRO A 86 14.86 5.52 -4.53
N ALA A 87 13.81 6.27 -4.18
CA ALA A 87 12.93 6.93 -5.11
C ALA A 87 12.48 8.29 -4.58
N TRP A 88 12.01 9.14 -5.49
CA TRP A 88 11.44 10.44 -5.14
C TRP A 88 10.03 10.33 -4.53
N GLY A 89 9.33 9.21 -4.77
CA GLY A 89 8.03 8.87 -4.20
C GLY A 89 7.68 7.39 -4.41
N TYR A 90 6.72 6.87 -3.65
CA TYR A 90 6.35 5.45 -3.64
C TYR A 90 4.86 5.25 -3.85
N ALA A 91 4.51 4.21 -4.61
CA ALA A 91 3.14 3.71 -4.75
C ALA A 91 3.12 2.20 -4.48
N LEU A 92 2.50 1.83 -3.36
CA LEU A 92 2.30 0.48 -2.88
C LEU A 92 0.92 0.01 -3.30
N LEU A 93 0.84 -1.05 -4.09
CA LEU A 93 -0.41 -1.55 -4.65
C LEU A 93 -0.65 -2.97 -4.13
N PHE A 94 -1.73 -3.15 -3.41
CA PHE A 94 -2.14 -4.42 -2.82
C PHE A 94 -3.32 -5.01 -3.59
N GLU A 95 -3.08 -6.14 -4.24
CA GLU A 95 -4.10 -6.91 -4.94
C GLU A 95 -4.81 -7.85 -3.97
N ARG A 96 -6.10 -8.12 -4.20
CA ARG A 96 -6.90 -9.07 -3.41
C ARG A 96 -6.82 -8.79 -1.90
N GLY A 97 -6.88 -7.52 -1.50
CA GLY A 97 -6.82 -7.15 -0.08
C GLY A 97 -7.96 -7.73 0.76
N ASP A 98 -9.08 -8.09 0.11
CA ASP A 98 -10.24 -8.69 0.74
C ASP A 98 -9.96 -10.09 1.33
N ASP A 99 -9.02 -10.85 0.77
CA ASP A 99 -8.66 -12.17 1.29
C ASP A 99 -8.04 -12.06 2.68
N LEU A 100 -7.06 -11.16 2.84
CA LEU A 100 -6.46 -10.86 4.14
C LEU A 100 -7.50 -10.26 5.11
N ARG A 101 -8.34 -9.35 4.63
CA ARG A 101 -9.40 -8.72 5.44
C ARG A 101 -10.37 -9.75 6.03
N LYS A 102 -10.71 -10.80 5.28
CA LYS A 102 -11.61 -11.88 5.72
C LYS A 102 -10.89 -12.91 6.60
N ALA A 103 -9.66 -13.28 6.25
CA ALA A 103 -8.91 -14.32 6.97
C ALA A 103 -8.32 -13.81 8.30
N ALA A 104 -7.79 -12.59 8.30
CA ALA A 104 -7.08 -12.00 9.44
C ALA A 104 -7.41 -10.49 9.60
N PRO A 105 -8.63 -10.14 10.06
CA PRO A 105 -9.09 -8.74 10.14
C PRO A 105 -8.25 -7.86 11.09
N GLU A 106 -7.72 -8.44 12.18
CA GLU A 106 -6.84 -7.72 13.11
C GLU A 106 -5.49 -7.37 12.48
N ASP A 107 -4.90 -8.31 11.71
CA ASP A 107 -3.67 -8.08 10.96
C ASP A 107 -3.89 -7.09 9.82
N PHE A 108 -5.04 -7.16 9.14
CA PHE A 108 -5.43 -6.17 8.13
C PHE A 108 -5.53 -4.76 8.71
N THR A 109 -6.17 -4.61 9.87
CA THR A 109 -6.26 -3.31 10.56
C THR A 109 -4.89 -2.80 10.98
N THR A 110 -4.03 -3.68 11.48
CA THR A 110 -2.65 -3.34 11.86
C THR A 110 -1.84 -2.89 10.64
N LEU A 111 -1.97 -3.60 9.51
CA LEU A 111 -1.33 -3.21 8.25
C LEU A 111 -1.75 -1.80 7.84
N LEU A 112 -3.05 -1.49 7.87
CA LEU A 112 -3.56 -0.16 7.50
C LEU A 112 -2.93 0.93 8.37
N GLY A 113 -2.87 0.74 9.69
CA GLY A 113 -2.23 1.69 10.60
C GLY A 113 -0.75 1.90 10.29
N VAL A 114 -0.01 0.81 10.03
CA VAL A 114 1.40 0.88 9.66
C VAL A 114 1.62 1.60 8.32
N LEU A 115 0.76 1.38 7.34
CA LEU A 115 0.81 2.09 6.05
C LEU A 115 0.46 3.57 6.20
N ASP A 116 -0.54 3.91 7.01
CA ASP A 116 -0.97 5.29 7.25
C ASP A 116 0.11 6.12 7.98
N ASP A 117 0.74 5.53 8.98
CA ASP A 117 1.90 6.11 9.67
C ASP A 117 3.06 6.40 8.70
N ALA A 118 3.34 5.46 7.79
CA ALA A 118 4.40 5.63 6.79
C ALA A 118 4.04 6.71 5.75
N ALA A 119 2.78 6.78 5.34
CA ALA A 119 2.28 7.82 4.44
C ALA A 119 2.41 9.21 5.07
N THR A 120 2.02 9.34 6.33
CA THR A 120 2.14 10.58 7.12
C THR A 120 3.60 11.00 7.24
N PHE A 121 4.49 10.07 7.60
CA PHE A 121 5.92 10.33 7.67
C PHE A 121 6.50 10.79 6.32
N GLY A 122 6.09 10.15 5.21
CA GLY A 122 6.48 10.55 3.86
C GLY A 122 6.04 11.98 3.53
N ALA A 123 4.77 12.31 3.81
CA ALA A 123 4.21 13.64 3.61
C ALA A 123 4.98 14.73 4.37
N ASP A 124 5.30 14.48 5.65
CA ASP A 124 6.08 15.39 6.50
C ASP A 124 7.52 15.64 5.98
N HIS A 125 8.02 14.74 5.11
CA HIS A 125 9.34 14.84 4.47
C HIS A 125 9.24 15.20 2.97
N ASP A 126 8.12 15.79 2.53
CA ASP A 126 7.86 16.19 1.15
C ASP A 126 8.01 15.04 0.14
N LYS A 127 7.75 13.80 0.58
CA LYS A 127 7.85 12.59 -0.24
C LYS A 127 6.45 12.02 -0.51
N PRO A 128 6.00 11.94 -1.77
CA PRO A 128 4.73 11.29 -2.08
C PRO A 128 4.80 9.81 -1.74
N TRP A 129 3.80 9.34 -0.98
CA TRP A 129 3.73 7.97 -0.49
C TRP A 129 2.28 7.53 -0.47
N PHE A 130 1.94 6.57 -1.33
CA PHE A 130 0.58 6.10 -1.50
C PHE A 130 0.50 4.60 -1.31
N ALA A 131 -0.52 4.14 -0.58
CA ALA A 131 -0.93 2.75 -0.54
C ALA A 131 -2.32 2.58 -1.12
N PHE A 132 -2.48 1.68 -2.07
CA PHE A 132 -3.75 1.35 -2.72
C PHE A 132 -4.11 -0.09 -2.41
N LEU A 133 -5.25 -0.32 -1.75
CA LEU A 133 -5.77 -1.65 -1.47
C LEU A 133 -6.96 -1.93 -2.38
N ALA A 134 -6.78 -2.89 -3.30
CA ALA A 134 -7.86 -3.37 -4.15
C ALA A 134 -8.82 -4.24 -3.34
N LEU A 135 -10.07 -3.82 -3.33
CA LEU A 135 -11.19 -4.58 -2.80
C LEU A 135 -12.19 -4.88 -3.93
N PRO A 136 -13.01 -5.94 -3.83
CA PRO A 136 -14.11 -6.17 -4.75
C PRO A 136 -15.15 -5.05 -4.61
N ASP A 137 -15.86 -4.73 -5.69
CA ASP A 137 -16.87 -3.65 -5.70
C ASP A 137 -17.94 -3.83 -4.60
N GLU A 138 -18.30 -5.08 -4.31
CA GLU A 138 -19.23 -5.45 -3.23
C GLU A 138 -18.80 -4.95 -1.84
N ALA A 139 -17.50 -4.71 -1.63
CA ALA A 139 -16.99 -4.19 -0.36
C ALA A 139 -17.33 -2.70 -0.14
N PHE A 140 -17.70 -1.98 -1.20
CA PHE A 140 -18.05 -0.55 -1.15
C PHE A 140 -19.57 -0.30 -1.10
N ASP A 141 -20.38 -1.29 -1.44
CA ASP A 141 -21.86 -1.18 -1.52
C ASP A 141 -22.56 -1.32 -0.14
N GLY A 142 -21.82 -1.55 0.94
CA GLY A 142 -22.35 -1.82 2.29
C GLY A 142 -22.24 -0.69 3.32
N GLY A 143 -22.00 0.55 2.90
CA GLY A 143 -21.81 1.73 3.77
C GLY A 143 -23.08 2.45 4.20
#